data_AF-A0A3E0Q0K7-F1
#
_entry.id   AF-A0A3E0Q0K7-F1
#
_cell.length_a   1.000
_cell.length_b   1.000
_cell.length_c   1.000
_cell.angle_alpha   90.00
_cell.angle_beta   90.00
_cell.angle_gamma   90.00
#
_symmetry.space_group_name_H-M   'P 1'
#
loop_
_entity.id
_entity.type
_entity.pdbx_description
1 polymer ?
#
loop_
_entity_poly.entity_id
_entity_poly.type
_entity_poly.pdbx_seq_one_letter_code
_entity_poly.pdbx_strand_id
1 'polypeptide(L)'
;MHVRPVVKCMILGWVVPALILLVVHVAGPDPNQRREEFPGKTFEPVRIWIAEKSDGRGADSFELRIASPDGEEYFHRDPEPEPIEELDRRFPRNKEVSIRYAESIEGNVLLEVVVVNGPALEAILPFESVMTEYSHRRRVVYIVAATWCLFFNLLAYVLWK
;
A
#
# COMPACT_ATOMS: atom_id res chain seq x y z
N MET A 1 22.78 -18.18 29.83
CA MET A 1 23.72 -17.24 29.17
C MET A 1 23.07 -15.85 29.17
N HIS A 2 23.47 -14.94 30.06
CA HIS A 2 22.89 -13.59 30.10
C HIS A 2 23.50 -12.73 28.98
N VAL A 3 22.70 -12.45 27.95
CA VAL A 3 23.08 -11.52 26.88
C VAL A 3 23.23 -10.12 27.50
N ARG A 4 24.42 -9.51 27.35
CA ARG A 4 24.71 -8.17 27.87
C ARG A 4 23.71 -7.15 27.31
N PRO A 5 23.28 -6.15 28.09
CA PRO A 5 22.30 -5.13 27.67
C PRO A 5 22.65 -4.47 26.33
N VAL A 6 23.93 -4.19 26.10
CA VAL A 6 24.44 -3.61 24.84
C VAL A 6 24.13 -4.50 23.63
N VAL A 7 24.29 -5.82 23.74
CA VAL A 7 24.01 -6.77 22.65
C VAL A 7 22.52 -6.80 22.34
N LYS A 8 21.65 -6.70 23.35
CA LYS A 8 20.19 -6.58 23.12
C LYS A 8 19.84 -5.30 22.39
N CYS A 9 20.46 -4.17 22.75
CA CYS A 9 20.25 -2.89 22.06
C CYS A 9 20.73 -2.92 20.61
N MET A 10 21.85 -3.58 20.32
CA MET A 10 22.31 -3.75 18.93
C MET A 10 21.34 -4.62 18.11
N ILE A 11 20.88 -5.74 18.67
CA ILE A 11 19.90 -6.61 17.99
C ILE A 11 18.61 -5.82 17.70
N LEU A 12 18.05 -5.12 18.70
CA LEU A 12 16.83 -4.33 18.54
C LEU A 12 17.02 -3.13 17.60
N GLY A 13 18.20 -2.52 17.61
CA GLY A 13 18.52 -1.37 16.78
C GLY A 13 18.68 -1.70 15.30
N TRP A 14 19.00 -2.95 14.96
CA TRP A 14 19.28 -3.36 13.58
C TRP A 14 18.27 -4.35 13.01
N VAL A 15 17.91 -5.39 13.78
CA VAL A 15 17.03 -6.47 13.29
C VAL A 15 15.61 -5.94 13.08
N VAL A 16 15.07 -5.16 14.02
CA VAL A 16 13.70 -4.65 13.91
C VAL A 16 13.55 -3.70 12.72
N PRO A 17 14.40 -2.65 12.53
CA PRO A 17 14.32 -1.81 11.34
C PRO A 17 14.53 -2.58 10.04
N ALA A 18 15.48 -3.52 9.99
CA ALA A 18 15.72 -4.33 8.80
C ALA A 18 14.48 -5.16 8.41
N LEU A 19 13.80 -5.76 9.37
CA LEU A 19 12.55 -6.50 9.12
C LEU A 19 11.43 -5.57 8.62
N ILE A 20 11.27 -4.39 9.22
CA ILE A 20 10.28 -3.40 8.77
C ILE A 20 10.57 -2.98 7.33
N LEU A 21 11.83 -2.67 7.00
CA LEU A 21 12.24 -2.30 5.65
C LEU A 21 12.01 -3.43 4.65
N LEU A 22 12.28 -4.68 5.04
CA LEU A 22 12.02 -5.85 4.20
C LEU A 22 10.53 -5.98 3.89
N VAL A 23 9.66 -5.89 4.90
CA VAL A 23 8.20 -5.97 4.71
C VAL A 23 7.72 -4.91 3.74
N VAL A 24 8.20 -3.66 3.85
CA VAL A 24 7.78 -2.57 2.97
C VAL A 24 8.18 -2.79 1.50
N HIS A 25 9.28 -3.49 1.23
CA HIS A 25 9.68 -3.82 -0.15
C HIS A 25 8.94 -5.03 -0.71
N VAL A 26 8.52 -5.97 0.14
CA VAL A 26 7.87 -7.23 -0.29
C VAL A 26 6.34 -7.10 -0.31
N ALA A 27 5.75 -6.28 0.56
CA ALA A 27 4.30 -6.26 0.78
C ALA A 27 3.55 -5.23 -0.06
N GLY A 28 4.23 -4.32 -0.77
CA GLY A 28 3.58 -3.26 -1.53
C GLY A 28 4.19 -3.03 -2.92
N PRO A 29 3.43 -2.41 -3.85
CA PRO A 29 3.90 -2.05 -5.18
C PRO A 29 5.18 -1.22 -5.10
N ASP A 30 6.09 -1.37 -6.07
CA ASP A 30 7.37 -0.66 -6.09
C ASP A 30 7.27 0.72 -6.77
N PRO A 31 7.50 1.82 -6.01
CA PRO A 31 7.77 3.19 -6.44
C PRO A 31 8.28 3.43 -7.84
N ASN A 32 9.35 2.68 -8.07
CA ASN A 32 10.32 2.92 -9.11
C ASN A 32 10.10 2.02 -10.32
N GLN A 33 9.19 1.04 -10.19
CA GLN A 33 8.80 0.17 -11.27
C GLN A 33 8.00 0.98 -12.29
N ARG A 34 8.27 0.77 -13.58
CA ARG A 34 7.58 1.52 -14.63
C ARG A 34 6.13 1.09 -14.73
N ARG A 35 5.26 2.03 -15.09
CA ARG A 35 3.82 1.78 -15.24
C ARG A 35 3.56 0.56 -16.11
N GLU A 36 4.24 0.42 -17.25
CA GLU A 36 4.03 -0.65 -18.23
C GLU A 36 4.39 -2.05 -17.71
N GLU A 37 5.22 -2.13 -16.66
CA GLU A 37 5.69 -3.39 -16.08
C GLU A 37 4.65 -4.00 -15.12
N PHE A 38 3.68 -3.22 -14.68
CA PHE A 38 2.55 -3.74 -13.90
C PHE A 38 1.53 -4.45 -14.81
N PRO A 39 0.92 -5.55 -14.36
CA PRO A 39 -0.16 -6.18 -15.11
C PRO A 39 -1.34 -5.21 -15.28
N GLY A 40 -1.93 -5.25 -16.47
CA GLY A 40 -3.09 -4.46 -16.84
C GLY A 40 -4.17 -5.35 -17.42
N LYS A 41 -5.44 -5.00 -17.17
CA LYS A 41 -6.58 -5.79 -17.63
C LYS A 41 -7.76 -4.87 -17.92
N THR A 42 -8.54 -5.23 -18.92
CA THR A 42 -9.74 -4.50 -19.30
C THR A 42 -10.95 -5.42 -19.17
N PHE A 43 -11.99 -4.97 -18.48
CA PHE A 43 -13.23 -5.72 -18.30
C PHE A 43 -14.38 -4.82 -17.86
N GLU A 44 -15.61 -5.32 -17.98
CA GLU A 44 -16.78 -4.73 -17.32
C GLU A 44 -16.90 -5.30 -15.89
N PRO A 45 -16.84 -4.46 -14.84
CA PRO A 45 -16.90 -4.94 -13.46
C PRO A 45 -18.24 -5.60 -13.14
N VAL A 46 -18.21 -6.79 -12.53
CA VAL A 46 -19.41 -7.46 -12.04
C VAL A 46 -19.93 -6.77 -10.78
N ARG A 47 -19.00 -6.29 -9.95
CA ARG A 47 -19.31 -5.64 -8.68
C ARG A 47 -18.23 -4.63 -8.33
N ILE A 48 -18.66 -3.48 -7.84
CA ILE A 48 -17.81 -2.44 -7.24
C ILE A 48 -18.42 -2.11 -5.88
N TRP A 49 -17.60 -2.07 -4.84
CA TRP A 49 -18.07 -1.75 -3.49
C TRP A 49 -16.93 -1.21 -2.64
N ILE A 50 -17.29 -0.47 -1.60
CA ILE A 50 -16.37 -0.08 -0.54
C ILE A 50 -16.50 -1.10 0.58
N ALA A 51 -15.39 -1.70 0.98
CA ALA A 51 -15.28 -2.59 2.13
C ALA A 51 -14.60 -1.84 3.28
N GLU A 52 -15.21 -1.89 4.46
CA GLU A 52 -14.61 -1.40 5.70
C GLU A 52 -13.71 -2.50 6.27
N LYS A 53 -12.43 -2.20 6.47
CA LYS A 53 -11.51 -3.14 7.10
C LYS A 53 -11.23 -2.66 8.52
N SER A 54 -11.94 -3.27 9.46
CA SER A 54 -11.63 -3.13 10.88
C SER A 54 -10.43 -4.01 11.20
N ASP A 55 -9.31 -3.39 11.57
CA ASP A 55 -8.35 -4.10 12.40
C ASP A 55 -8.90 -4.13 13.84
N GLY A 56 -8.39 -5.01 14.71
CA GLY A 56 -9.00 -5.30 16.02
C GLY A 56 -9.13 -4.14 17.02
N ARG A 57 -8.99 -2.87 16.60
CA ARG A 57 -9.14 -1.64 17.41
C ARG A 57 -10.22 -0.68 16.90
N GLY A 58 -10.82 -0.91 15.74
CA GLY A 58 -11.78 0.00 15.10
C GLY A 58 -11.72 -0.13 13.58
N ALA A 59 -12.51 0.66 12.84
CA ALA A 59 -12.35 0.77 11.41
C ALA A 59 -11.20 1.73 11.09
N ASP A 60 -10.06 1.15 10.73
CA ASP A 60 -8.81 1.88 10.50
C ASP A 60 -8.57 2.14 9.00
N SER A 61 -9.36 1.55 8.09
CA SER A 61 -9.26 1.82 6.65
C SER A 61 -10.49 1.43 5.83
N PHE A 62 -10.69 2.13 4.71
CA PHE A 62 -11.66 1.80 3.66
C PHE A 62 -10.95 1.26 2.42
N GLU A 63 -11.51 0.20 1.83
CA GLU A 63 -11.01 -0.43 0.61
C GLU A 63 -12.03 -0.30 -0.51
N LEU A 64 -11.66 0.38 -1.59
CA LEU A 64 -12.39 0.27 -2.86
C LEU A 64 -12.09 -1.10 -3.47
N ARG A 65 -13.12 -1.90 -3.72
CA ARG A 65 -13.00 -3.22 -4.34
C ARG A 65 -13.72 -3.31 -5.67
N ILE A 66 -13.09 -4.00 -6.62
CA ILE A 66 -13.61 -4.27 -7.96
C ILE A 66 -13.49 -5.77 -8.21
N ALA A 67 -14.60 -6.43 -8.54
CA ALA A 67 -14.62 -7.82 -8.96
C ALA A 67 -14.76 -7.93 -10.48
N SER A 68 -13.90 -8.74 -11.10
CA SER A 68 -13.94 -9.03 -12.52
C SER A 68 -14.81 -10.25 -12.84
N PRO A 69 -15.22 -10.44 -14.12
CA PRO A 69 -16.08 -11.55 -14.53
C PRO A 69 -15.49 -12.96 -14.32
N ASP A 70 -14.16 -13.06 -14.25
CA ASP A 70 -13.43 -14.29 -13.96
C ASP A 70 -13.28 -14.59 -12.46
N GLY A 71 -13.86 -13.75 -11.60
CA GLY A 71 -13.90 -13.98 -10.15
C GLY A 71 -12.69 -13.44 -9.39
N GLU A 72 -11.75 -12.78 -10.08
CA GLU A 72 -10.64 -12.06 -9.43
C GLU A 72 -11.15 -10.79 -8.74
N GLU A 73 -10.59 -10.49 -7.58
CA GLU A 73 -10.86 -9.26 -6.84
C GLU A 73 -9.62 -8.36 -6.83
N TYR A 74 -9.86 -7.07 -7.01
CA TYR A 74 -8.84 -6.03 -6.98
C TYR A 74 -9.24 -4.97 -5.97
N PHE A 75 -8.30 -4.45 -5.18
CA PHE A 75 -8.60 -3.49 -4.13
C PHE A 75 -7.62 -2.31 -4.08
N HIS A 76 -8.12 -1.12 -3.78
CA HIS A 76 -7.33 0.05 -3.42
C HIS A 76 -7.65 0.41 -1.96
N ARG A 77 -6.64 0.49 -1.08
CA ARG A 77 -6.83 0.90 0.31
C ARG A 77 -6.53 2.39 0.44
N ASP A 78 -7.58 3.15 0.75
CA ASP A 78 -7.47 4.55 1.07
C ASP A 78 -6.94 4.73 2.50
N PRO A 79 -5.94 5.58 2.75
CA PRO A 79 -5.53 5.94 4.12
C PRO A 79 -6.54 6.81 4.87
N GLU A 80 -7.55 7.39 4.20
CA GLU A 80 -8.44 8.33 4.86
C GLU A 80 -9.33 7.65 5.93
N PRO A 81 -9.59 8.34 7.06
CA PRO A 81 -10.38 7.81 8.16
C PRO A 81 -11.88 7.72 7.85
N GLU A 82 -12.31 8.20 6.68
CA GLU A 82 -13.68 8.18 6.21
C GLU A 82 -13.74 7.70 4.76
N PRO A 83 -14.82 7.01 4.34
CA PRO A 83 -14.94 6.56 2.97
C PRO A 83 -15.11 7.77 2.05
N ILE A 84 -14.27 7.88 1.03
CA ILE A 84 -14.43 8.91 0.01
C ILE A 84 -15.72 8.61 -0.77
N GLU A 85 -16.85 9.21 -0.38
CA GLU A 85 -18.11 9.14 -1.12
C GLU A 85 -17.94 9.54 -2.60
N GLU A 86 -16.92 10.34 -2.90
CA GLU A 86 -16.58 10.73 -4.27
C GLU A 86 -16.06 9.57 -5.11
N LEU A 87 -15.37 8.57 -4.54
CA LEU A 87 -14.84 7.43 -5.31
C LEU A 87 -16.00 6.58 -5.83
N ASP A 88 -16.95 6.18 -4.97
CA ASP A 88 -18.13 5.40 -5.39
C ASP A 88 -18.97 6.17 -6.44
N ARG A 89 -19.11 7.49 -6.28
CA ARG A 89 -19.86 8.34 -7.23
C ARG A 89 -19.15 8.47 -8.59
N ARG A 90 -17.83 8.38 -8.64
CA ARG A 90 -17.03 8.48 -9.87
C ARG A 90 -17.06 7.19 -10.69
N PHE A 91 -17.48 6.05 -10.13
CA PHE A 91 -17.57 4.79 -10.86
C PHE A 91 -18.83 4.72 -11.73
N PRO A 92 -18.67 4.75 -13.07
CA PRO A 92 -19.81 4.54 -13.94
C PRO A 92 -20.20 3.05 -13.90
N ARG A 93 -21.43 2.78 -13.46
CA ARG A 93 -22.00 1.43 -13.49
C ARG A 93 -22.13 0.97 -14.95
N ASN A 94 -21.83 -0.31 -15.20
CA ASN A 94 -21.94 -0.96 -16.51
C ASN A 94 -21.08 -0.31 -17.60
N LYS A 95 -19.86 0.11 -17.25
CA LYS A 95 -18.86 0.53 -18.23
C LYS A 95 -17.63 -0.35 -18.12
N GLU A 96 -17.03 -0.58 -19.27
CA GLU A 96 -15.73 -1.22 -19.37
C GLU A 96 -14.65 -0.32 -18.75
N VAL A 97 -13.87 -0.89 -17.84
CA VAL A 97 -12.74 -0.23 -17.18
C VAL A 97 -11.46 -0.95 -17.55
N SER A 98 -10.41 -0.17 -17.76
CA SER A 98 -9.03 -0.64 -17.83
C SER A 98 -8.40 -0.41 -16.47
N ILE A 99 -7.95 -1.48 -15.83
CA ILE A 99 -7.24 -1.41 -14.56
C ILE A 99 -5.76 -1.73 -14.74
N ARG A 100 -4.95 -1.22 -13.82
CA ARG A 100 -3.57 -1.66 -13.58
C ARG A 100 -3.46 -2.03 -12.12
N TYR A 101 -2.78 -3.13 -11.84
CA TYR A 101 -2.69 -3.65 -10.47
C TYR A 101 -1.28 -4.17 -10.17
N ALA A 102 -0.99 -4.35 -8.89
CA ALA A 102 0.16 -5.10 -8.41
C ALA A 102 -0.31 -6.30 -7.60
N GLU A 103 0.38 -7.42 -7.78
CA GLU A 103 0.18 -8.58 -6.91
C GLU A 103 0.87 -8.31 -5.57
N SER A 104 0.13 -8.47 -4.48
CA SER A 104 0.67 -8.36 -3.13
C SER A 104 0.27 -9.57 -2.29
N ILE A 105 0.89 -9.68 -1.12
CA ILE A 105 0.57 -10.72 -0.13
C ILE A 105 -0.89 -10.63 0.35
N GLU A 106 -1.49 -9.44 0.28
CA GLU A 106 -2.90 -9.21 0.65
C GLU A 106 -3.87 -9.43 -0.53
N GLY A 107 -3.36 -9.68 -1.74
CA GLY A 107 -4.13 -9.82 -2.99
C GLY A 107 -3.76 -8.76 -4.03
N ASN A 108 -4.62 -8.59 -5.03
CA ASN A 108 -4.37 -7.69 -6.16
C ASN A 108 -4.68 -6.23 -5.79
N VAL A 109 -3.63 -5.41 -5.65
CA VAL A 109 -3.72 -3.99 -5.31
C VAL A 109 -3.96 -3.16 -6.57
N LEU A 110 -5.06 -2.41 -6.62
CA LEU A 110 -5.36 -1.45 -7.68
C LEU A 110 -4.40 -0.25 -7.61
N LEU A 111 -3.76 0.00 -8.75
CA LEU A 111 -2.87 1.14 -8.98
C LEU A 111 -3.51 2.17 -9.90
N GLU A 112 -4.31 1.71 -10.86
CA GLU A 112 -4.94 2.58 -11.85
C GLU A 112 -6.32 2.03 -12.23
N VAL A 113 -7.27 2.95 -12.46
CA VAL A 113 -8.57 2.63 -13.06
C VAL A 113 -8.96 3.73 -14.05
N VAL A 114 -9.20 3.35 -15.30
CA VAL A 114 -9.60 4.25 -16.40
C VAL A 114 -10.86 3.72 -17.06
N VAL A 115 -11.81 4.61 -17.37
CA VAL A 115 -13.01 4.25 -18.12
C VAL A 115 -12.69 4.22 -19.62
N VAL A 116 -12.89 3.09 -20.28
CA VAL A 116 -12.49 2.90 -21.70
C VAL A 116 -13.42 3.64 -22.66
N ASN A 117 -14.72 3.67 -22.37
CA ASN A 117 -15.77 4.21 -23.25
C ASN A 117 -16.45 5.46 -22.65
N GLY A 118 -15.68 6.33 -22.00
CA GLY A 118 -16.14 7.60 -21.42
C GLY A 118 -15.98 8.80 -22.38
N PRO A 119 -16.74 9.90 -22.19
CA PRO A 119 -16.59 11.12 -22.99
C PRO A 119 -15.23 11.80 -22.84
N ALA A 120 -14.46 11.43 -21.81
CA ALA A 120 -13.02 11.59 -21.70
C ALA A 120 -12.44 10.29 -21.14
N LEU A 121 -11.18 9.97 -21.48
CA LEU A 121 -10.37 8.95 -20.79
C LEU A 121 -10.08 9.46 -19.37
N GLU A 122 -11.11 9.50 -18.54
CA GLU A 122 -11.02 9.98 -17.16
C GLU A 122 -10.52 8.82 -16.30
N ALA A 123 -9.36 9.03 -15.68
CA ALA A 123 -8.82 8.12 -14.70
C ALA A 123 -9.59 8.32 -13.38
N ILE A 124 -10.38 7.32 -12.99
CA ILE A 124 -11.07 7.29 -11.70
C ILE A 124 -10.03 7.20 -10.58
N LEU A 125 -9.01 6.36 -10.79
CA LEU A 125 -7.86 6.21 -9.90
C LEU A 125 -6.58 6.42 -10.73
N PRO A 126 -5.90 7.57 -10.63
CA PRO A 126 -4.70 7.84 -11.40
C PRO A 126 -3.47 7.10 -10.85
N PHE A 127 -2.74 6.41 -11.74
CA PHE A 127 -1.51 5.67 -11.39
C PHE A 127 -0.51 6.54 -10.61
N GLU A 128 -0.21 7.74 -11.12
CA GLU A 128 0.76 8.65 -10.52
C GLU A 128 0.38 9.04 -9.09
N SER A 129 -0.91 9.23 -8.81
CA SER A 129 -1.39 9.60 -7.48
C SER A 129 -1.15 8.46 -6.50
N VAL A 130 -1.52 7.23 -6.89
CA VAL A 130 -1.36 6.04 -6.05
C VAL A 130 0.14 5.76 -5.78
N MET A 131 0.97 5.83 -6.82
CA MET A 131 2.41 5.56 -6.68
C MET A 131 3.14 6.65 -5.89
N THR A 132 2.73 7.91 -6.00
CA THR A 132 3.23 9.00 -5.16
C THR A 132 2.94 8.73 -3.69
N GLU A 133 1.75 8.22 -3.39
CA GLU A 133 1.38 7.88 -2.02
C GLU A 133 2.21 6.72 -1.45
N TYR A 134 2.39 5.65 -2.22
CA TYR A 134 3.28 4.54 -1.83
C TYR A 134 4.73 5.02 -1.65
N SER A 135 5.22 5.90 -2.53
CA SER A 135 6.54 6.53 -2.40
C SER A 135 6.67 7.31 -1.10
N HIS A 136 5.65 8.11 -0.76
CA HIS A 136 5.60 8.86 0.49
C HIS A 136 5.62 7.93 1.70
N ARG A 137 4.77 6.90 1.73
CA ARG A 137 4.73 5.89 2.81
C ARG A 137 6.09 5.20 2.97
N ARG A 138 6.73 4.77 1.88
CA ARG A 138 8.08 4.16 1.91
C ARG A 138 9.11 5.12 2.50
N ARG A 139 9.09 6.39 2.08
CA ARG A 139 10.01 7.42 2.59
C ARG A 139 9.85 7.64 4.10
N VAL A 140 8.62 7.70 4.60
CA VAL A 140 8.34 7.83 6.04
C VAL A 140 8.92 6.63 6.79
N VAL A 141 8.70 5.40 6.31
CA VAL A 141 9.26 4.20 6.93
C VAL A 141 10.79 4.24 6.95
N TYR A 142 11.44 4.69 5.87
CA TYR A 142 12.89 4.83 5.82
C TYR A 142 13.42 5.82 6.87
N ILE A 143 12.75 6.97 7.04
CA ILE A 143 13.12 7.98 8.03
C ILE A 143 12.97 7.42 9.45
N VAL A 144 11.85 6.72 9.72
CA VAL A 144 11.60 6.08 11.03
C VAL A 144 12.66 5.01 11.32
N ALA A 145 12.95 4.14 10.35
CA ALA A 145 13.97 3.10 10.47
C ALA A 145 15.36 3.71 10.74
N ALA A 146 15.75 4.76 9.99
CA ALA A 146 17.02 5.44 10.19
C ALA A 146 17.12 6.08 11.59
N THR A 147 16.06 6.76 12.03
CA THR A 147 15.98 7.39 13.35
C THR A 147 16.08 6.35 14.47
N TRP A 148 15.40 5.21 14.30
CA TRP A 148 15.46 4.08 15.21
C TRP A 148 16.88 3.52 15.33
N CYS A 149 17.54 3.27 14.20
CA CYS A 149 18.92 2.80 14.19
C CYS A 149 19.84 3.78 14.94
N LEU A 150 19.73 5.09 14.68
CA LEU A 150 20.54 6.10 15.36
C LEU A 150 20.32 6.11 16.87
N PHE A 151 19.06 6.07 17.32
CA PHE A 151 18.72 6.05 18.74
C PHE A 151 19.30 4.84 19.47
N PHE A 152 19.13 3.63 18.92
CA PHE A 152 19.62 2.41 19.56
C PHE A 152 21.15 2.29 19.52
N ASN A 153 21.81 2.79 18.48
CA ASN A 153 23.27 2.88 18.45
C ASN A 153 23.80 3.87 19.50
N LEU A 154 23.16 5.03 19.66
CA LEU A 154 23.50 5.99 20.71
C LEU A 154 23.30 5.40 22.11
N LEU A 155 22.18 4.70 22.33
CA LEU A 155 21.90 4.02 23.59
C LEU A 155 22.92 2.92 23.88
N ALA A 156 23.28 2.12 22.88
CA ALA A 156 24.30 1.08 23.00
C ALA A 156 25.68 1.68 23.36
N TYR A 157 26.05 2.81 22.76
CA TYR A 157 27.28 3.53 23.09
C TYR A 157 27.29 4.02 24.54
N VAL A 158 26.19 4.62 25.02
CA VAL A 158 26.04 5.08 26.40
C VAL A 158 26.10 3.92 27.39
N LEU A 159 25.50 2.77 27.07
CA LEU A 159 25.50 1.57 27.92
C LEU A 159 26.83 0.80 27.90
N TRP A 160 27.65 1.01 26.88
CA TRP A 160 28.99 0.43 26.77
C TRP A 160 30.03 1.20 27.59
N LYS A 161 29.86 2.53 27.64
CA LYS A 161 30.70 3.44 28.41
C LYS A 161 30.40 3.34 29.91
#